data_AF-A0AAW2PYR4-F1
#
_entry.id   AF-A0AAW2PYR4-F1
#
_cell.length_a   1.000
_cell.length_b   1.000
_cell.length_c   1.000
_cell.angle_alpha   90.00
_cell.angle_beta   90.00
_cell.angle_gamma   90.00
#
_symmetry.space_group_name_H-M   'P 1'
#
loop_
_entity.id
_entity.type
_entity.pdbx_description
1 polymer ?
#
loop_
_entity_poly.entity_id
_entity_poly.type
_entity_poly.pdbx_seq_one_letter_code
_entity_poly.pdbx_strand_id
1 'polypeptide(L)'
;MASLQGPVICPVVRAKQIGLFSVPVNSPLLKAKFIRSGFWGLKGLNTGRTNVGYRQHLRKCRTIRSSFSSSSNGNGSMAGNFSENDADYVNSSVLEAVEVRSGPEGFMIKMRDGRYLRCEHNNPQGGHLPDYAPHPAIVLKMEDGTGLLLPIIVLEMPSVLLMAAVRNVQIARPTMYHVVKDMVEKMGYTVKLVRVTKRVHEAYFAELHLTRLDNEAESIRFDLRPSDAINIAVRCQVPIQVNKFLAYSDGMKVIESEKVSVQSSSPAGLLFTELDRYN
;
A
#
# COMPACT_ATOMS: atom_id res chain seq x y z
N MET A 1 4.40 10.77 -48.14
CA MET A 1 3.17 10.28 -47.48
C MET A 1 2.76 8.98 -48.17
N ALA A 2 2.83 7.85 -47.48
CA ALA A 2 2.38 6.56 -47.99
C ALA A 2 1.57 5.87 -46.88
N SER A 3 0.26 5.75 -47.14
CA SER A 3 -0.71 5.08 -46.28
C SER A 3 -0.72 3.59 -46.64
N LEU A 4 -0.42 2.72 -45.67
CA LEU A 4 -0.67 1.29 -45.78
C LEU A 4 -1.80 0.92 -44.82
N GLN A 5 -3.01 0.77 -45.37
CA GLN A 5 -4.17 0.19 -44.68
C GLN A 5 -4.02 -1.34 -44.67
N GLY A 6 -3.80 -1.90 -43.48
CA GLY A 6 -3.96 -3.33 -43.22
C GLY A 6 -5.27 -3.59 -42.46
N PRO A 7 -5.92 -4.75 -42.64
CA PRO A 7 -7.19 -5.04 -41.99
C PRO A 7 -7.01 -5.31 -40.49
N VAL A 8 -7.81 -4.64 -39.67
CA VAL A 8 -7.90 -4.89 -38.22
C VAL A 8 -8.93 -6.01 -38.01
N ILE A 9 -8.46 -7.22 -37.66
CA ILE A 9 -9.32 -8.31 -37.22
C ILE A 9 -9.45 -8.20 -35.69
N CYS A 10 -10.60 -7.73 -35.22
CA CYS A 10 -10.96 -7.77 -33.80
C CYS A 10 -11.70 -9.07 -33.50
N PRO A 11 -11.25 -9.93 -32.56
CA PRO A 11 -12.07 -11.03 -32.10
C PRO A 11 -13.09 -10.50 -31.07
N VAL A 12 -14.37 -10.59 -31.43
CA VAL A 12 -15.51 -10.42 -30.52
C VAL A 12 -15.60 -11.68 -29.67
N VAL A 13 -15.40 -11.55 -28.35
CA VAL A 13 -15.68 -12.64 -27.40
C VAL A 13 -16.89 -12.25 -26.56
N ARG A 14 -17.99 -12.98 -26.81
CA ARG A 14 -19.25 -12.95 -26.05
C ARG A 14 -19.04 -13.48 -24.63
N ALA A 15 -19.71 -12.84 -23.69
CA ALA A 15 -19.87 -13.30 -22.31
C ALA A 15 -20.69 -14.60 -22.22
N LYS A 16 -20.24 -15.56 -21.40
CA LYS A 16 -21.14 -16.47 -20.68
C LYS A 16 -20.47 -17.13 -19.45
N GLN A 17 -21.17 -16.97 -18.34
CA GLN A 17 -21.37 -17.86 -17.18
C GLN A 17 -20.27 -18.15 -16.14
N ILE A 18 -20.68 -17.76 -14.92
CA ILE A 18 -20.39 -18.23 -13.57
C ILE A 18 -20.06 -19.73 -13.48
N GLY A 19 -18.96 -20.04 -12.80
CA GLY A 19 -18.63 -21.37 -12.30
C GLY A 19 -17.71 -21.26 -11.08
N LEU A 20 -18.20 -21.74 -9.92
CA LEU A 20 -17.40 -21.99 -8.72
C LEU A 20 -16.25 -22.95 -9.06
N PHE A 21 -15.04 -22.69 -8.56
CA PHE A 21 -13.99 -23.70 -8.50
C PHE A 21 -13.40 -23.80 -7.09
N SER A 22 -13.61 -24.99 -6.52
CA SER A 22 -13.09 -25.51 -5.26
C SER A 22 -11.59 -25.79 -5.32
N VAL A 23 -10.91 -25.53 -4.19
CA VAL A 23 -9.51 -25.88 -3.93
C VAL A 23 -9.37 -27.39 -3.72
N PRO A 24 -8.43 -28.09 -4.38
CA PRO A 24 -8.06 -29.43 -3.97
C PRO A 24 -6.84 -29.40 -3.05
N VAL A 25 -7.03 -29.90 -1.83
CA VAL A 25 -5.99 -30.47 -0.99
C VAL A 25 -5.74 -31.89 -1.47
N ASN A 26 -4.50 -32.28 -1.74
CA ASN A 26 -3.94 -33.58 -1.36
C ASN A 26 -2.46 -33.71 -1.75
N SER A 27 -1.64 -33.98 -0.73
CA SER A 27 -0.28 -34.53 -0.81
C SER A 27 -0.27 -35.98 -1.29
N PRO A 28 0.88 -36.50 -1.74
CA PRO A 28 1.45 -37.60 -0.94
C PRO A 28 2.98 -37.55 -0.73
N LEU A 29 3.34 -38.06 0.44
CA LEU A 29 4.67 -38.49 0.89
C LEU A 29 5.29 -39.54 -0.05
N LEU A 30 6.61 -39.45 -0.29
CA LEU A 30 7.51 -40.60 -0.37
C LEU A 30 8.93 -40.21 0.09
N LYS A 31 9.50 -41.08 0.95
CA LYS A 31 10.81 -41.02 1.62
C LYS A 31 11.97 -41.38 0.67
N ALA A 32 13.15 -40.77 0.86
CA ALA A 32 14.47 -41.45 0.81
C ALA A 32 15.58 -40.50 1.35
N LYS A 33 16.07 -40.75 2.56
CA LYS A 33 17.37 -41.36 2.91
C LYS A 33 18.57 -40.40 2.93
N PHE A 34 19.00 -40.12 4.17
CA PHE A 34 20.31 -39.63 4.56
C PHE A 34 21.44 -40.52 4.02
N ILE A 35 22.49 -39.90 3.47
CA ILE A 35 23.84 -40.45 3.50
C ILE A 35 24.79 -39.35 3.96
N ARG A 36 25.42 -39.61 5.11
CA ARG A 36 26.52 -38.86 5.71
C ARG A 36 27.81 -39.59 5.34
N SER A 37 28.79 -38.90 4.76
CA SER A 37 30.18 -39.35 4.78
C SER A 37 31.08 -38.13 4.91
N GLY A 38 31.79 -38.05 6.03
CA GLY A 38 32.92 -37.13 6.17
C GLY A 38 34.21 -37.75 5.64
N PHE A 39 35.28 -36.95 5.77
CA PHE A 39 36.69 -37.37 5.83
C PHE A 39 37.47 -37.35 4.49
N TRP A 40 38.17 -36.23 4.22
CA TRP A 40 39.65 -36.14 4.18
C TRP A 40 40.11 -34.73 3.77
N GLY A 41 41.03 -34.18 4.55
CA GLY A 41 41.74 -32.94 4.23
C GLY A 41 43.04 -33.22 3.50
N LEU A 42 43.49 -32.23 2.71
CA LEU A 42 44.91 -32.00 2.42
C LEU A 42 45.13 -30.53 2.07
N LYS A 43 46.08 -29.93 2.79
CA LYS A 43 46.75 -28.66 2.46
C LYS A 43 47.60 -28.86 1.21
N GLY A 44 47.69 -27.84 0.36
CA GLY A 44 48.63 -27.80 -0.76
C GLY A 44 48.63 -26.45 -1.45
N LEU A 45 49.59 -25.60 -1.07
CA LEU A 45 49.94 -24.34 -1.71
C LEU A 45 50.57 -24.64 -3.07
N ASN A 46 50.17 -23.96 -4.15
CA ASN A 46 51.10 -23.70 -5.24
C ASN A 46 50.75 -22.44 -6.05
N THR A 47 51.69 -21.51 -6.02
CA THR A 47 51.82 -20.34 -6.88
C THR A 47 52.11 -20.75 -8.32
N GLY A 48 51.36 -20.20 -9.27
CA GLY A 48 51.62 -20.32 -10.70
C GLY A 48 51.10 -19.10 -11.43
N ARG A 49 51.98 -18.12 -11.66
CA ARG A 49 51.72 -16.90 -12.42
C ARG A 49 52.12 -17.20 -13.88
N THR A 50 51.15 -17.28 -14.78
CA THR A 50 51.41 -17.23 -16.23
C THR A 50 50.37 -16.34 -16.89
N ASN A 51 50.87 -15.24 -17.47
CA ASN A 51 50.13 -14.33 -18.31
C ASN A 51 50.15 -14.82 -19.77
N VAL A 52 49.28 -14.22 -20.59
CA VAL A 52 49.22 -14.18 -22.06
C VAL A 52 48.18 -15.11 -22.70
N GLY A 53 47.24 -14.49 -23.42
CA GLY A 53 46.43 -15.15 -24.44
C GLY A 53 45.04 -14.55 -24.66
N TYR A 54 44.96 -13.33 -25.18
CA TYR A 54 43.71 -12.77 -25.73
C TYR A 54 43.19 -13.67 -26.88
N ARG A 55 42.00 -14.24 -26.75
CA ARG A 55 41.19 -14.63 -27.92
C ARG A 55 39.70 -14.53 -27.59
N GLN A 56 39.11 -13.43 -28.04
CA GLN A 56 37.68 -13.17 -27.95
C GLN A 56 36.93 -14.11 -28.90
N HIS A 57 36.08 -15.00 -28.36
CA HIS A 57 35.04 -15.65 -29.14
C HIS A 57 33.72 -14.88 -28.93
N LEU A 58 33.43 -14.01 -29.89
CA LEU A 58 32.23 -13.20 -29.99
C LEU A 58 31.01 -14.12 -30.20
N ARG A 59 30.25 -14.41 -29.14
CA ARG A 59 28.86 -14.89 -29.30
C ARG A 59 27.94 -13.68 -29.37
N LYS A 60 27.30 -13.50 -30.52
CA LYS A 60 26.24 -12.51 -30.79
C LYS A 60 25.12 -12.64 -29.76
N CYS A 61 25.20 -11.87 -28.67
CA CYS A 61 24.02 -11.51 -27.90
C CYS A 61 23.43 -10.28 -28.61
N ARG A 62 22.18 -10.37 -29.10
CA ARG A 62 21.47 -9.20 -29.63
C ARG A 62 21.23 -8.23 -28.48
N THR A 63 22.14 -7.28 -28.30
CA THR A 63 21.92 -6.11 -27.46
C THR A 63 20.84 -5.28 -28.13
N ILE A 64 19.62 -5.31 -27.59
CA ILE A 64 18.61 -4.31 -27.93
C ILE A 64 19.12 -2.99 -27.35
N ARG A 65 19.78 -2.20 -28.20
CA ARG A 65 20.24 -0.86 -27.89
C ARG A 65 19.01 0.04 -27.93
N SER A 66 18.39 0.28 -26.77
CA SER A 66 17.44 1.37 -26.61
C SER A 66 18.20 2.69 -26.68
N SER A 67 18.20 3.32 -27.85
CA SER A 67 18.62 4.71 -28.01
C SER A 67 17.54 5.58 -27.37
N PHE A 68 17.67 5.91 -26.09
CA PHE A 68 16.90 7.00 -25.50
C PHE A 68 17.50 8.30 -25.99
N SER A 69 16.90 8.87 -27.05
CA SER A 69 17.07 10.28 -27.36
C SER A 69 16.34 11.08 -26.29
N SER A 70 16.99 11.30 -25.15
CA SER A 70 16.52 12.22 -24.12
C SER A 70 16.67 13.66 -24.63
N SER A 71 15.67 14.17 -25.35
CA SER A 71 15.48 15.62 -25.45
C SER A 71 14.84 16.07 -24.13
N SER A 72 15.68 16.28 -23.12
CA SER A 72 15.30 16.97 -21.90
C SER A 72 15.02 18.43 -22.26
N ASN A 73 13.79 18.74 -22.64
CA ASN A 73 13.31 20.12 -22.53
C ASN A 73 13.31 20.41 -21.02
N GLY A 74 14.30 21.20 -20.59
CA GLY A 74 14.65 21.48 -19.20
C GLY A 74 13.59 22.27 -18.44
N ASN A 75 12.35 21.79 -18.43
CA ASN A 75 11.37 22.15 -17.44
C ASN A 75 11.44 21.13 -16.30
N GLY A 76 12.65 20.98 -15.74
CA GLY A 76 12.77 20.44 -14.40
C GLY A 76 11.99 21.41 -13.52
N SER A 77 10.80 21.00 -13.07
CA SER A 77 10.13 21.66 -11.95
C SER A 77 11.13 21.62 -10.81
N MET A 78 11.86 22.72 -10.63
CA MET A 78 12.44 23.05 -9.34
C MET A 78 11.30 22.85 -8.35
N ALA A 79 11.47 21.92 -7.41
CA ALA A 79 10.54 21.74 -6.32
C ALA A 79 10.29 23.14 -5.76
N GLY A 80 9.05 23.64 -5.93
CA GLY A 80 8.72 24.99 -5.51
C GLY A 80 9.07 25.09 -4.03
N ASN A 81 9.90 26.06 -3.68
CA ASN A 81 10.16 26.43 -2.30
C ASN A 81 8.90 27.10 -1.74
N PHE A 82 7.83 26.32 -1.57
CA PHE A 82 6.80 26.66 -0.60
C PHE A 82 7.45 26.35 0.75
N SER A 83 7.89 27.41 1.43
CA SER A 83 8.18 27.34 2.86
C SER A 83 6.86 27.08 3.57
N GLU A 84 6.35 25.85 3.46
CA GLU A 84 5.19 25.41 4.22
C GLU A 84 5.57 25.51 5.70
N ASN A 85 4.82 26.33 6.42
CA ASN A 85 5.07 26.54 7.83
C ASN A 85 4.63 25.29 8.59
N ASP A 86 5.52 24.73 9.41
CA ASP A 86 5.20 23.58 10.27
C ASP A 86 3.97 23.86 11.15
N ALA A 87 3.69 25.13 11.44
CA ALA A 87 2.50 25.58 12.16
C ALA A 87 1.16 25.27 11.44
N ASP A 88 1.17 25.04 10.13
CA ASP A 88 -0.02 24.74 9.33
C ASP A 88 -0.40 23.26 9.37
N TYR A 89 0.38 22.44 10.06
CA TYR A 89 0.22 21.00 10.13
C TYR A 89 -0.13 20.52 11.54
N VAL A 90 -0.87 19.42 11.62
CA VAL A 90 -1.21 18.72 12.86
C VAL A 90 -0.78 17.26 12.78
N ASN A 91 -0.27 16.71 13.88
CA ASN A 91 0.04 15.28 13.96
C ASN A 91 -1.24 14.44 13.92
N SER A 92 -1.13 13.22 13.43
CA SER A 92 -2.24 12.30 13.32
C SER A 92 -1.83 10.86 13.60
N SER A 93 -2.78 10.09 14.10
CA SER A 93 -2.65 8.64 14.29
C SER A 93 -3.59 7.87 13.37
N VAL A 94 -3.15 6.69 12.95
CA VAL A 94 -3.95 5.78 12.12
C VAL A 94 -4.95 5.05 13.02
N LEU A 95 -6.24 5.12 12.68
CA LEU A 95 -7.27 4.28 13.29
C LEU A 95 -7.33 2.91 12.61
N GLU A 96 -7.67 1.88 13.39
CA GLU A 96 -7.96 0.54 12.88
C GLU A 96 -9.35 0.46 12.25
N ALA A 97 -9.56 1.26 11.20
CA ALA A 97 -10.73 1.23 10.35
C ALA A 97 -10.55 0.25 9.19
N VAL A 98 -11.65 -0.30 8.69
CA VAL A 98 -11.67 -1.22 7.55
C VAL A 98 -12.21 -0.51 6.31
N GLU A 99 -13.41 0.07 6.45
CA GLU A 99 -14.15 0.65 5.33
C GLU A 99 -14.99 1.84 5.81
N VAL A 100 -15.34 2.69 4.87
CA VAL A 100 -16.29 3.80 5.05
C VAL A 100 -17.45 3.65 4.09
N ARG A 101 -18.63 4.07 4.52
CA ARG A 101 -19.82 4.18 3.70
C ARG A 101 -20.53 5.50 3.99
N SER A 102 -21.25 6.00 2.99
CA SER A 102 -22.17 7.11 3.15
C SER A 102 -23.54 6.66 2.67
N GLY A 103 -24.59 6.97 3.42
CA GLY A 103 -25.97 6.63 3.07
C GLY A 103 -26.98 7.44 3.89
N PRO A 104 -28.28 7.05 3.88
CA PRO A 104 -29.35 7.76 4.58
C PRO A 104 -29.13 7.92 6.09
N GLU A 105 -28.43 6.96 6.70
CA GLU A 105 -28.08 6.95 8.12
C GLU A 105 -26.87 7.87 8.45
N GLY A 106 -26.28 8.50 7.43
CA GLY A 106 -25.10 9.35 7.53
C GLY A 106 -23.79 8.66 7.11
N PHE A 107 -22.67 9.27 7.47
CA PHE A 107 -21.34 8.70 7.23
C PHE A 107 -21.01 7.68 8.31
N MET A 108 -20.57 6.49 7.92
CA MET A 108 -20.20 5.44 8.85
C MET A 108 -18.81 4.90 8.57
N ILE A 109 -18.02 4.78 9.63
CA ILE A 109 -16.72 4.13 9.61
C ILE A 109 -16.86 2.79 10.30
N LYS A 110 -16.57 1.69 9.59
CA LYS A 110 -16.49 0.37 10.20
C LYS A 110 -15.10 0.15 10.76
N MET A 111 -15.03 -0.06 12.06
CA MET A 111 -13.82 -0.41 12.78
C MET A 111 -13.51 -1.90 12.59
N ARG A 112 -12.24 -2.27 12.74
CA ARG A 112 -11.79 -3.67 12.62
C ARG A 112 -12.41 -4.60 13.64
N ASP A 113 -12.74 -4.10 14.82
CA ASP A 113 -13.42 -4.86 15.89
C ASP A 113 -14.93 -5.06 15.62
N GLY A 114 -15.42 -4.62 14.46
CA GLY A 114 -16.82 -4.73 14.05
C GLY A 114 -17.72 -3.61 14.56
N ARG A 115 -17.20 -2.67 15.37
CA ARG A 115 -17.96 -1.47 15.75
C ARG A 115 -18.12 -0.52 14.58
N TYR A 116 -19.18 0.28 14.63
CA TYR A 116 -19.39 1.37 13.68
C TYR A 116 -19.29 2.70 14.41
N LEU A 117 -18.60 3.65 13.79
CA LEU A 117 -18.62 5.05 14.20
C LEU A 117 -19.51 5.81 13.22
N ARG A 118 -20.54 6.44 13.76
CA ARG A 118 -21.36 7.38 13.00
C ARG A 118 -20.69 8.75 13.07
N CYS A 119 -20.51 9.35 11.90
CA CYS A 119 -19.87 10.64 11.78
C CYS A 119 -20.68 11.61 10.92
N GLU A 120 -20.46 12.89 11.14
CA GLU A 120 -20.90 13.97 10.25
C GLU A 120 -19.70 14.81 9.81
N HIS A 121 -19.84 15.50 8.69
CA HIS A 121 -18.86 16.47 8.25
C HIS A 121 -18.65 17.55 9.31
N ASN A 122 -17.38 17.88 9.57
CA ASN A 122 -17.04 19.01 10.41
C ASN A 122 -17.52 20.34 9.81
N ASN A 123 -17.40 20.47 8.48
CA ASN A 123 -17.85 21.63 7.74
C ASN A 123 -19.25 21.39 7.16
N PRO A 124 -20.30 22.12 7.60
CA PRO A 124 -21.65 21.97 7.07
C PRO A 124 -21.77 22.37 5.59
N GLN A 125 -20.79 23.14 5.06
CA GLN A 125 -20.69 23.48 3.65
C GLN A 125 -19.94 22.42 2.82
N GLY A 126 -19.47 21.32 3.45
CA GLY A 126 -18.76 20.22 2.79
C GLY A 126 -19.58 19.44 1.76
N GLY A 127 -20.84 19.82 1.56
CA GLY A 127 -21.77 19.19 0.63
C GLY A 127 -22.51 18.01 1.25
N HIS A 128 -23.54 17.54 0.54
CA HIS A 128 -24.16 16.25 0.84
C HIS A 128 -23.17 15.16 0.44
N LEU A 129 -22.83 14.26 1.36
CA LEU A 129 -22.03 13.10 1.03
C LEU A 129 -22.77 12.26 -0.01
N PRO A 130 -22.20 11.98 -1.19
CA PRO A 130 -22.85 11.08 -2.13
C PRO A 130 -23.15 9.76 -1.42
N ASP A 131 -24.31 9.17 -1.70
CA ASP A 131 -24.60 7.81 -1.24
C ASP A 131 -23.67 6.86 -2.01
N TYR A 132 -22.83 6.13 -1.29
CA TYR A 132 -21.88 5.20 -1.90
C TYR A 132 -21.70 3.95 -1.04
N ALA A 133 -21.56 2.81 -1.74
CA ALA A 133 -21.33 1.50 -1.16
C ALA A 133 -20.05 1.48 -0.29
N PRO A 134 -19.87 0.53 0.63
CA PRO A 134 -18.65 0.46 1.44
C PRO A 134 -17.37 0.44 0.60
N HIS A 135 -16.42 1.32 0.93
CA HIS A 135 -15.09 1.37 0.31
C HIS A 135 -13.98 1.21 1.37
N PRO A 136 -12.89 0.50 1.06
CA PRO A 136 -11.71 0.48 1.92
C PRO A 136 -11.18 1.89 2.17
N ALA A 137 -10.77 2.17 3.40
CA ALA A 137 -10.26 3.49 3.77
C ALA A 137 -9.12 3.39 4.79
N ILE A 138 -8.26 4.40 4.76
CA ILE A 138 -7.34 4.72 5.85
C ILE A 138 -7.95 5.90 6.59
N VAL A 139 -8.14 5.78 7.90
CA VAL A 139 -8.70 6.86 8.71
C VAL A 139 -7.62 7.43 9.62
N LEU A 140 -7.33 8.72 9.46
CA LEU A 140 -6.41 9.46 10.32
C LEU A 140 -7.20 10.21 11.40
N LYS A 141 -6.78 10.12 12.65
CA LYS A 141 -7.33 10.89 13.77
C LYS A 141 -6.37 12.04 14.11
N MET A 142 -6.88 13.27 14.18
CA MET A 142 -6.06 14.44 14.50
C MET A 142 -5.70 14.47 15.98
N GLU A 143 -4.45 14.83 16.30
CA GLU A 143 -3.87 14.87 17.65
C GLU A 143 -3.76 16.30 18.22
N ASP A 144 -4.65 17.21 17.79
CA ASP A 144 -4.79 18.59 18.30
C ASP A 144 -5.92 18.75 19.33
N GLY A 145 -6.53 17.64 19.76
CA GLY A 145 -7.67 17.64 20.68
C GLY A 145 -9.02 17.91 20.01
N THR A 146 -9.06 18.18 18.70
CA THR A 146 -10.34 18.36 17.98
C THR A 146 -11.13 17.05 17.84
N GLY A 147 -10.44 15.92 17.87
CA GLY A 147 -11.03 14.59 17.67
C GLY A 147 -11.50 14.33 16.23
N LEU A 148 -11.14 15.21 15.28
CA LEU A 148 -11.50 15.06 13.87
C LEU A 148 -10.88 13.81 13.25
N LEU A 149 -11.68 13.13 12.43
CA LEU A 149 -11.27 11.98 11.63
C LEU A 149 -11.19 12.38 10.16
N LEU A 150 -10.08 12.09 9.50
CA LEU A 150 -9.93 12.26 8.06
C LEU A 150 -9.93 10.89 7.38
N PRO A 151 -11.07 10.46 6.80
CA PRO A 151 -11.14 9.24 6.01
C PRO A 151 -10.55 9.47 4.61
N ILE A 152 -9.57 8.64 4.22
CA ILE A 152 -8.97 8.63 2.89
C ILE A 152 -9.37 7.31 2.23
N ILE A 153 -10.23 7.39 1.21
CA ILE A 153 -10.66 6.22 0.44
C ILE A 153 -9.47 5.68 -0.36
N VAL A 154 -9.25 4.38 -0.27
CA VAL A 154 -8.12 3.69 -0.91
C VAL A 154 -8.57 2.36 -1.51
N LEU A 155 -7.67 1.75 -2.26
CA LEU A 155 -7.84 0.36 -2.66
C LEU A 155 -7.59 -0.58 -1.47
N GLU A 156 -8.10 -1.81 -1.58
CA GLU A 156 -8.01 -2.83 -0.53
C GLU A 156 -6.56 -3.12 -0.11
N MET A 157 -5.66 -3.32 -1.08
CA MET A 157 -4.28 -3.75 -0.79
C MET A 157 -3.48 -2.75 0.07
N PRO A 158 -3.43 -1.43 -0.22
CA PRO A 158 -2.78 -0.47 0.67
C PRO A 158 -3.35 -0.45 2.10
N SER A 159 -4.67 -0.61 2.27
CA SER A 159 -5.31 -0.67 3.58
C SER A 159 -4.89 -1.94 4.35
N VAL A 160 -4.96 -3.10 3.70
CA VAL A 160 -4.53 -4.39 4.28
C VAL A 160 -3.06 -4.35 4.71
N LEU A 161 -2.17 -3.83 3.85
CA LEU A 161 -0.75 -3.71 4.15
C LEU A 161 -0.46 -2.71 5.28
N LEU A 162 -1.25 -1.64 5.40
CA LEU A 162 -1.14 -0.70 6.51
C LEU A 162 -1.56 -1.36 7.82
N MET A 163 -2.70 -2.05 7.82
CA MET A 163 -3.22 -2.74 9.00
C MET A 163 -2.28 -3.86 9.48
N ALA A 164 -1.63 -4.57 8.55
CA ALA A 164 -0.57 -5.52 8.90
C ALA A 164 0.62 -4.83 9.59
N ALA A 165 1.05 -3.66 9.11
CA ALA A 165 2.14 -2.90 9.71
C ALA A 165 1.78 -2.33 11.09
N VAL A 166 0.60 -1.72 11.24
CA VAL A 166 0.10 -1.19 12.52
C VAL A 166 0.05 -2.30 13.59
N ARG A 167 -0.32 -3.52 13.20
CA ARG A 167 -0.38 -4.69 14.09
C ARG A 167 0.95 -5.45 14.21
N ASN A 168 2.04 -4.94 13.62
CA ASN A 168 3.35 -5.60 13.60
C ASN A 168 3.29 -7.05 13.07
N VAL A 169 2.41 -7.33 12.11
CA VAL A 169 2.30 -8.64 11.46
C VAL A 169 3.43 -8.80 10.45
N GLN A 170 4.22 -9.85 10.62
CA GLN A 170 5.33 -10.17 9.73
C GLN A 170 4.80 -10.82 8.44
N ILE A 171 5.18 -10.24 7.30
CA ILE A 171 4.87 -10.78 5.97
C ILE A 171 6.12 -11.50 5.45
N ALA A 172 5.95 -12.73 4.94
CA ALA A 172 7.05 -13.62 4.59
C ALA A 172 8.03 -13.05 3.54
N ARG A 173 7.59 -12.11 2.71
CA ARG A 173 8.42 -11.40 1.72
C ARG A 173 8.35 -9.89 1.96
N PRO A 174 9.45 -9.16 1.73
CA PRO A 174 9.44 -7.70 1.79
C PRO A 174 8.37 -7.12 0.88
N THR A 175 7.53 -6.26 1.44
CA THR A 175 6.57 -5.47 0.66
C THR A 175 7.30 -4.33 -0.05
N MET A 176 6.65 -3.69 -1.03
CA MET A 176 7.20 -2.49 -1.69
C MET A 176 7.62 -1.42 -0.66
N TYR A 177 6.87 -1.26 0.44
CA TYR A 177 7.19 -0.29 1.50
C TYR A 177 8.46 -0.65 2.28
N HIS A 178 8.74 -1.95 2.49
CA HIS A 178 10.01 -2.40 3.06
C HIS A 178 11.16 -2.14 2.09
N VAL A 179 10.97 -2.45 0.80
CA VAL A 179 11.97 -2.20 -0.23
C VAL A 179 12.30 -0.70 -0.31
N VAL A 180 11.30 0.19 -0.26
CA VAL A 180 11.51 1.64 -0.26
C VAL A 180 12.28 2.09 0.99
N LYS A 181 11.93 1.59 2.19
CA LYS A 181 12.66 1.88 3.42
C LYS A 181 14.14 1.49 3.30
N ASP A 182 14.42 0.25 2.91
CA ASP A 182 15.80 -0.26 2.75
C ASP A 182 16.57 0.54 1.69
N MET A 183 15.90 0.96 0.62
CA MET A 183 16.49 1.78 -0.43
C MET A 183 16.88 3.17 0.09
N VAL A 184 15.98 3.84 0.82
CA VAL A 184 16.23 5.16 1.43
C VAL A 184 17.44 5.09 2.37
N GLU A 185 17.46 4.10 3.27
CA GLU A 185 18.56 3.90 4.22
C GLU A 185 19.90 3.64 3.51
N LYS A 186 19.92 2.76 2.49
CA LYS A 186 21.14 2.45 1.71
C LYS A 186 21.65 3.62 0.89
N MET A 187 20.78 4.57 0.53
CA MET A 187 21.14 5.80 -0.16
C MET A 187 21.66 6.89 0.79
N GLY A 188 21.74 6.62 2.10
CA GLY A 188 22.25 7.58 3.08
C GLY A 188 21.21 8.61 3.53
N TYR A 189 19.92 8.33 3.35
CA TYR A 189 18.82 9.17 3.79
C TYR A 189 18.02 8.48 4.90
N THR A 190 17.30 9.28 5.67
CA THR A 190 16.27 8.81 6.59
C THR A 190 14.94 9.48 6.26
N VAL A 191 13.84 8.75 6.48
CA VAL A 191 12.52 9.37 6.45
C VAL A 191 12.37 10.22 7.71
N LYS A 192 11.95 11.48 7.55
CA LYS A 192 11.71 12.41 8.65
C LYS A 192 10.24 12.43 9.07
N LEU A 193 9.35 12.58 8.10
CA LEU A 193 7.91 12.66 8.30
C LEU A 193 7.16 12.49 6.97
N VAL A 194 5.84 12.37 7.06
CA VAL A 194 4.92 12.45 5.92
C VAL A 194 3.89 13.54 6.17
N ARG A 195 3.52 14.28 5.12
CA ARG A 195 2.45 15.29 5.15
C ARG A 195 1.35 14.95 4.17
N VAL A 196 0.10 14.93 4.60
CA VAL A 196 -1.07 15.02 3.71
C VAL A 196 -1.38 16.50 3.52
N THR A 197 -1.13 17.01 2.32
CA THR A 197 -0.95 18.46 2.10
C THR A 197 -2.24 19.14 1.64
N LYS A 198 -2.88 18.59 0.61
CA LYS A 198 -4.06 19.19 -0.02
C LYS A 198 -4.96 18.13 -0.64
N ARG A 199 -6.17 18.56 -0.99
CA ARG A 199 -7.08 17.84 -1.87
C ARG A 199 -7.40 18.70 -3.08
N VAL A 200 -7.39 18.08 -4.26
CA VAL A 200 -7.79 18.72 -5.51
C VAL A 200 -8.88 17.85 -6.13
N HIS A 201 -10.09 18.40 -6.27
CA HIS A 201 -11.31 17.64 -6.53
C HIS A 201 -11.52 16.55 -5.46
N GLU A 202 -11.31 15.29 -5.82
CA GLU A 202 -11.52 14.12 -4.96
C GLU A 202 -10.20 13.42 -4.58
N ALA A 203 -9.06 13.96 -5.01
CA ALA A 203 -7.75 13.34 -4.80
C ALA A 203 -6.94 14.08 -3.75
N TYR A 204 -6.59 13.38 -2.67
CA TYR A 204 -5.64 13.83 -1.67
C TYR A 204 -4.20 13.64 -2.15
N PHE A 205 -3.33 14.60 -1.81
CA PHE A 205 -1.90 14.59 -2.10
C PHE A 205 -1.11 14.45 -0.81
N ALA A 206 0.05 13.81 -0.88
CA ALA A 206 0.94 13.69 0.25
C ALA A 206 2.41 13.82 -0.15
N GLU A 207 3.23 14.27 0.79
CA GLU A 207 4.67 14.38 0.61
C GLU A 207 5.40 13.49 1.60
N LEU A 208 6.42 12.79 1.11
CA LEU A 208 7.42 12.10 1.92
C LEU A 208 8.64 13.00 2.07
N HIS A 209 8.98 13.36 3.31
CA HIS A 209 10.12 14.21 3.62
C HIS A 209 11.28 13.34 4.09
N LEU A 210 12.41 13.42 3.37
CA LEU A 210 13.65 12.74 3.70
C LEU A 210 14.71 13.75 4.09
N THR A 211 15.62 13.36 4.98
CA THR A 211 16.84 14.11 5.29
C THR A 211 18.05 13.24 5.13
N ARG A 212 19.17 13.83 4.73
CA ARG A 212 20.43 13.10 4.61
C ARG A 212 21.00 12.79 6.00
N LEU A 213 21.59 11.62 6.19
CA LEU A 213 22.07 11.16 7.49
C LEU A 213 23.25 11.97 8.06
N ASP A 214 24.09 12.51 7.18
CA ASP A 214 25.26 13.32 7.51
C ASP A 214 24.98 14.84 7.51
N ASN A 215 23.82 15.27 7.01
CA ASN A 215 23.43 16.67 6.97
C ASN A 215 21.90 16.83 6.96
N GLU A 216 21.33 17.11 8.13
CA GLU A 216 19.88 17.31 8.29
C GLU A 216 19.34 18.55 7.55
N ALA A 217 20.20 19.52 7.20
CA ALA A 217 19.80 20.68 6.41
C ALA A 217 19.52 20.31 4.94
N GLU A 218 20.05 19.18 4.46
CA GLU A 218 19.75 18.65 3.13
C GLU A 218 18.49 17.78 3.21
N SER A 219 17.35 18.37 2.82
CA SER A 219 16.06 17.68 2.77
C SER A 219 15.57 17.48 1.34
N ILE A 220 14.98 16.31 1.06
CA ILE A 220 14.35 15.99 -0.22
C ILE A 220 12.88 15.66 0.05
N ARG A 221 11.99 16.10 -0.84
CA ARG A 221 10.56 15.82 -0.79
C ARG A 221 10.13 15.02 -2.02
N PHE A 222 9.29 14.01 -1.80
CA PHE A 222 8.67 13.24 -2.88
C PHE A 222 7.16 13.35 -2.79
N ASP A 223 6.51 13.73 -3.88
CA ASP A 223 5.05 13.64 -4.02
C ASP A 223 4.64 12.16 -4.12
N LEU A 224 3.69 11.76 -3.29
CA LEU A 224 3.17 10.41 -3.18
C LEU A 224 1.65 10.44 -2.99
N ARG A 225 1.00 9.33 -3.33
CA ARG A 225 -0.36 9.09 -2.85
C ARG A 225 -0.35 8.95 -1.33
N PRO A 226 -1.35 9.50 -0.61
CA PRO A 226 -1.41 9.39 0.85
C PRO A 226 -1.32 7.95 1.36
N SER A 227 -1.95 6.99 0.67
CA SER A 227 -1.90 5.58 1.06
C SER A 227 -0.48 5.02 1.13
N ASP A 228 0.37 5.41 0.19
CA ASP A 228 1.76 4.94 0.11
C ASP A 228 2.64 5.67 1.12
N ALA A 229 2.48 6.99 1.24
CA ALA A 229 3.20 7.80 2.21
C ALA A 229 2.93 7.35 3.65
N ILE A 230 1.66 7.15 4.02
CA ILE A 230 1.25 6.65 5.34
C ILE A 230 1.83 5.25 5.62
N ASN A 231 1.81 4.36 4.62
CA ASN A 231 2.38 3.01 4.76
C ASN A 231 3.90 3.03 5.01
N ILE A 232 4.63 3.96 4.39
CA ILE A 232 6.05 4.18 4.64
C ILE A 232 6.23 4.75 6.04
N ALA A 233 5.44 5.77 6.41
CA ALA A 233 5.54 6.45 7.71
C ALA A 233 5.40 5.48 8.90
N VAL A 234 4.40 4.59 8.87
CA VAL A 234 4.17 3.59 9.92
C VAL A 234 5.37 2.63 10.07
N ARG A 235 6.00 2.23 8.96
CA ARG A 235 7.15 1.29 8.98
C ARG A 235 8.47 1.96 9.36
N CYS A 236 8.58 3.25 9.08
CA CYS A 236 9.71 4.07 9.52
C CYS A 236 9.49 4.66 10.93
N GLN A 237 8.31 4.49 11.52
CA GLN A 237 7.94 5.05 12.83
C GLN A 237 8.12 6.57 12.90
N VAL A 238 7.72 7.27 11.83
CA VAL A 238 7.82 8.73 11.72
C VAL A 238 6.44 9.39 11.81
N PRO A 239 6.38 10.69 12.15
CA PRO A 239 5.11 11.41 12.23
C PRO A 239 4.36 11.44 10.89
N ILE A 240 3.04 11.29 10.99
CA ILE A 240 2.09 11.58 9.91
C ILE A 240 1.39 12.89 10.25
N GLN A 241 1.59 13.88 9.41
CA GLN A 241 1.02 15.21 9.57
C GLN A 241 -0.05 15.46 8.51
N VAL A 242 -1.08 16.21 8.89
CA VAL A 242 -2.15 16.65 7.98
C VAL A 242 -2.24 18.15 8.02
N ASN A 243 -2.42 18.77 6.86
CA ASN A 243 -2.66 20.21 6.78
C ASN A 243 -3.94 20.58 7.57
N LYS A 244 -3.87 21.58 8.44
CA LYS A 244 -4.96 21.96 9.34
C LYS A 244 -6.20 22.43 8.59
N PHE A 245 -6.04 23.16 7.48
CA PHE A 245 -7.17 23.60 6.66
C PHE A 245 -7.89 22.38 6.07
N LEU A 246 -7.12 21.43 5.52
CA LEU A 246 -7.65 20.17 5.00
C LEU A 246 -8.36 19.34 6.08
N ALA A 247 -7.74 19.18 7.25
CA ALA A 247 -8.31 18.46 8.37
C ALA A 247 -9.63 19.09 8.84
N TYR A 248 -9.71 20.42 8.86
CA TYR A 248 -10.93 21.13 9.21
C TYR A 248 -11.99 21.05 8.11
N SER A 249 -11.63 21.24 6.84
CA SER A 249 -12.59 21.28 5.73
C SER A 249 -13.23 19.91 5.47
N ASP A 250 -12.42 18.85 5.52
CA ASP A 250 -12.80 17.52 5.07
C ASP A 250 -12.96 16.53 6.23
N GLY A 251 -12.53 16.92 7.43
CA GLY A 251 -12.63 16.09 8.61
C GLY A 251 -14.07 15.80 9.02
N MET A 252 -14.23 14.68 9.72
CA MET A 252 -15.48 14.15 10.22
C MET A 252 -15.47 14.17 11.75
N LYS A 253 -16.59 14.55 12.35
CA LYS A 253 -16.83 14.48 13.80
C LYS A 253 -17.59 13.20 14.13
N VAL A 254 -17.14 12.47 15.16
CA VAL A 254 -17.86 11.28 15.67
C VAL A 254 -19.03 11.74 16.53
N ILE A 255 -20.21 11.15 16.29
CA ILE A 255 -21.45 11.47 17.02
C ILE A 255 -21.85 10.30 17.91
N GLU A 256 -21.78 9.09 17.38
CA GLU A 256 -22.20 7.86 18.07
C GLU A 256 -21.20 6.73 17.80
N SER A 257 -20.97 5.89 18.81
CA SER A 257 -20.24 4.62 18.65
C SER A 257 -21.17 3.47 19.00
N GLU A 258 -21.71 2.82 17.98
CA GLU A 258 -22.59 1.68 18.17
C GLU A 258 -21.78 0.38 18.24
N LYS A 259 -22.02 -0.39 19.31
CA LYS A 259 -21.69 -1.82 19.35
C LYS A 259 -22.87 -2.58 18.76
N VAL A 260 -22.72 -3.10 17.55
CA VAL A 260 -23.66 -4.10 17.06
C VAL A 260 -23.42 -5.37 17.88
N SER A 261 -24.28 -5.65 18.86
CA SER A 261 -24.41 -6.99 19.40
C SER A 261 -24.88 -7.87 18.24
N VAL A 262 -24.04 -8.81 17.81
CA VAL A 262 -24.46 -9.88 16.90
C VAL A 262 -25.55 -10.67 17.64
N GLN A 263 -26.81 -10.32 17.43
CA GLN A 263 -27.90 -11.24 17.72
C GLN A 263 -27.75 -12.36 16.70
N SER A 264 -27.33 -13.52 17.19
CA SER A 264 -27.48 -14.78 16.49
C SER A 264 -28.97 -14.93 16.18
N SER A 265 -29.37 -14.63 14.95
CA SER A 265 -30.61 -15.18 14.42
C SER A 265 -30.43 -16.69 14.38
N SER A 266 -31.06 -17.35 15.36
CA SER A 266 -31.24 -18.80 15.35
C SER A 266 -31.78 -19.22 13.98
N PRO A 267 -31.20 -20.24 13.31
CA PRO A 267 -31.77 -20.74 12.08
C PRO A 267 -33.05 -21.50 12.42
N ALA A 268 -34.18 -21.02 11.90
CA ALA A 268 -35.40 -21.80 11.84
C ALA A 268 -35.13 -23.05 11.00
N GLY A 269 -35.59 -24.19 11.50
CA GLY A 269 -35.15 -25.52 11.13
C GLY A 269 -35.32 -25.89 9.66
N LEU A 270 -34.36 -26.68 9.18
CA LEU A 270 -34.63 -27.72 8.20
C LEU A 270 -34.11 -29.03 8.78
N LEU A 271 -35.06 -29.89 9.14
CA LEU A 271 -34.89 -31.32 9.36
C LEU A 271 -34.29 -31.93 8.09
N PHE A 272 -33.09 -32.47 8.18
CA PHE A 272 -32.69 -33.61 7.36
C PHE A 272 -32.30 -34.74 8.29
N THR A 273 -33.20 -35.72 8.28
CA THR A 273 -33.17 -36.98 8.99
C THR A 273 -31.92 -37.77 8.63
N GLU A 274 -31.38 -38.48 9.64
CA GLU A 274 -30.47 -39.60 9.48
C GLU A 274 -30.91 -40.57 8.38
N LEU A 275 -29.94 -41.08 7.61
CA LEU A 275 -29.84 -42.33 6.81
C LEU A 275 -28.62 -42.08 5.90
N ASP A 276 -27.50 -42.79 5.90
CA ASP A 276 -27.25 -44.20 6.14
C ASP A 276 -25.89 -44.43 6.80
N ARG A 277 -25.88 -45.40 7.70
CA ARG A 277 -24.71 -46.08 8.22
C ARG A 277 -24.63 -47.41 7.45
N TYR A 278 -23.60 -47.66 6.64
CA TYR A 278 -23.13 -49.03 6.35
C TYR A 278 -21.69 -49.02 5.80
N ASN A 279 -20.84 -49.78 6.51
CA ASN A 279 -19.57 -50.43 6.20
C ASN A 279 -18.74 -50.02 4.97
#